data_AF-A0A3P7F479-F1
#
_entry.id   AF-A0A3P7F479-F1
#
_cell.length_a   1.000
_cell.length_b   1.000
_cell.length_c   1.000
_cell.angle_alpha   90.00
_cell.angle_beta   90.00
_cell.angle_gamma   90.00
#
_symmetry.space_group_name_H-M   'P 1'
#
loop_
_entity.id
_entity.type
_entity.pdbx_description
1 polymer ?
#
loop_
_entity_poly.entity_id
_entity_poly.type
_entity_poly.pdbx_seq_one_letter_code
_entity_poly.pdbx_strand_id
1 'polypeptide(L)'
;MTPMECGALAGHEDVLQSLSAVATAQEIRDALKLYGATLVDKKMDLSNAIRVWFEAVNYGEPLRVRTALHVYDDLFEIDTADDVRRVIGDPDAIRMQALIMRERIIGGDHHETHYFIRYRGAVYCDLGETNRCFQLWLHALDLQQKHLCALHPSTISTIGAFIDTFILTVNEGIIIANVDGVRVTPLSRKYLMDVLDKTVFELERFNSSGMKLKKDEIFEEPGDDIRCCNFLMLASLQLILLVGIYSSSSVNSIDVSGLRLMKSSKIRRLSHNDSKLTVNLETEADEKDFDIALSDIVTRLILVSKCLNLYPLHAACHDIDKPVTTRFPCACVITMLIDNGIDVNTKNSLGNTPLHTVLLSNNPRQSVIKLLLQNGATLLARNKENDTCLELISETLPRAFRYLKLGRYLTLMSLAANAVRRNWLKTVYKKIVPKELFAFLDLH
;
A
#
# COMPACT_ATOMS: atom_id res chain seq x y z
N MET A 1 26.01 -14.79 -11.11
CA MET A 1 26.86 -13.60 -11.14
C MET A 1 28.33 -14.03 -11.21
N THR A 2 29.09 -13.49 -12.15
CA THR A 2 30.52 -13.77 -12.31
C THR A 2 31.37 -12.91 -11.37
N PRO A 3 32.62 -13.30 -11.05
CA PRO A 3 33.52 -12.45 -10.27
C PRO A 3 33.75 -11.06 -10.89
N MET A 4 33.71 -10.98 -12.22
CA MET A 4 33.88 -9.72 -12.95
C MET A 4 32.66 -8.81 -12.80
N GLU A 5 31.43 -9.36 -12.86
CA GLU A 5 30.20 -8.64 -12.54
C GLU A 5 30.19 -8.14 -11.09
N CYS A 6 30.65 -8.95 -10.13
CA CYS A 6 30.80 -8.51 -8.74
C CYS A 6 31.77 -7.31 -8.63
N GLY A 7 32.91 -7.36 -9.32
CA GLY A 7 33.87 -6.26 -9.38
C GLY A 7 33.27 -4.98 -10.00
N ALA A 8 32.45 -5.15 -11.05
CA ALA A 8 31.73 -4.06 -11.71
C ALA A 8 30.69 -3.39 -10.79
N LEU A 9 29.93 -4.17 -10.03
CA LEU A 9 28.96 -3.66 -9.04
C LEU A 9 29.65 -2.91 -7.90
N ALA A 10 30.80 -3.40 -7.44
CA ALA A 10 31.60 -2.75 -6.41
C ALA A 10 32.31 -1.48 -6.93
N GLY A 11 32.47 -1.34 -8.25
CA GLY A 11 33.10 -0.18 -8.88
C GLY A 11 34.64 -0.25 -8.90
N HIS A 12 35.19 -1.47 -8.87
CA HIS A 12 36.62 -1.78 -8.88
C HIS A 12 37.13 -2.06 -10.30
N GLU A 13 37.66 -1.03 -10.96
CA GLU A 13 38.16 -1.11 -12.34
C GLU A 13 39.40 -2.01 -12.48
N ASP A 14 40.26 -2.01 -11.46
CA ASP A 14 41.45 -2.87 -11.34
C ASP A 14 41.10 -4.36 -11.38
N VAL A 15 39.99 -4.73 -10.74
CA VAL A 15 39.46 -6.10 -10.78
C VAL A 15 38.99 -6.47 -12.19
N LEU A 16 38.34 -5.55 -12.90
CA LEU A 16 37.88 -5.78 -14.28
C LEU A 16 39.07 -5.99 -15.22
N GLN A 17 40.09 -5.14 -15.12
CA GLN A 17 41.31 -5.26 -15.92
C GLN A 17 42.01 -6.60 -15.66
N SER A 18 42.13 -7.00 -14.40
CA SER A 18 42.80 -8.25 -14.02
C SER A 18 42.04 -9.50 -14.49
N LEU A 19 40.71 -9.50 -14.39
CA LEU A 19 39.87 -10.64 -14.76
C LEU A 19 39.58 -10.71 -16.27
N SER A 20 39.77 -9.62 -17.02
CA SER A 20 39.60 -9.59 -18.48
C SER A 20 40.47 -10.63 -19.21
N ALA A 21 41.60 -11.02 -18.64
CA ALA A 21 42.49 -12.03 -19.22
C ALA A 21 41.93 -13.47 -19.16
N VAL A 22 40.95 -13.73 -18.30
CA VAL A 22 40.38 -15.07 -18.05
C VAL A 22 38.89 -15.14 -18.43
N ALA A 23 38.20 -14.00 -18.47
CA ALA A 23 36.80 -13.92 -18.84
C ALA A 23 36.55 -14.09 -20.35
N THR A 24 35.39 -14.61 -20.70
CA THR A 24 34.92 -14.66 -22.09
C THR A 24 34.59 -13.25 -22.59
N ALA A 25 34.64 -13.06 -23.92
CA ALA A 25 34.30 -11.76 -24.52
C ALA A 25 32.87 -11.28 -24.15
N GLN A 26 31.92 -12.20 -23.93
CA GLN A 26 30.58 -11.84 -23.51
C GLN A 26 30.52 -11.40 -22.03
N GLU A 27 31.25 -12.08 -21.14
CA GLU A 27 31.34 -11.69 -19.72
C GLU A 27 32.00 -10.31 -19.57
N ILE A 28 33.02 -10.00 -20.39
CA ILE A 28 33.65 -8.68 -20.41
C ILE A 28 32.64 -7.61 -20.86
N ARG A 29 31.89 -7.88 -21.93
CA ARG A 29 30.83 -6.96 -22.43
C ARG A 29 29.84 -6.62 -21.32
N ASP A 30 29.29 -7.63 -20.65
CA ASP A 30 28.27 -7.44 -19.62
C ASP A 30 28.85 -6.80 -18.35
N ALA A 31 30.03 -7.21 -17.90
CA ALA A 31 30.68 -6.58 -16.75
C ALA A 31 31.03 -5.11 -16.98
N LEU A 32 31.50 -4.73 -18.18
CA LEU A 32 31.75 -3.33 -18.52
C LEU A 32 30.46 -2.51 -18.61
N LYS A 33 29.39 -3.06 -19.22
CA LYS A 33 28.07 -2.41 -19.21
C LYS A 33 27.59 -2.12 -17.79
N LEU A 34 27.70 -3.12 -16.91
CA LEU A 34 27.35 -3.02 -15.51
C LEU A 34 28.25 -2.04 -14.75
N TYR A 35 29.55 -1.99 -15.05
CA TYR A 35 30.46 -1.01 -14.47
C TYR A 35 30.08 0.41 -14.87
N GLY A 36 29.75 0.64 -16.14
CA GLY A 36 29.22 1.91 -16.60
C GLY A 36 27.94 2.31 -15.86
N ALA A 37 27.01 1.37 -15.63
CA ALA A 37 25.84 1.61 -14.78
C ALA A 37 26.22 2.00 -13.34
N THR A 38 27.23 1.36 -12.75
CA THR A 38 27.79 1.72 -11.44
C THR A 38 28.41 3.11 -11.41
N LEU A 39 29.11 3.52 -12.48
CA LEU A 39 29.64 4.88 -12.60
C LEU A 39 28.53 5.93 -12.64
N VAL A 40 27.45 5.66 -13.36
CA VAL A 40 26.26 6.53 -13.41
C VAL A 40 25.65 6.69 -12.03
N ASP A 41 25.31 5.59 -11.36
CA ASP A 41 24.48 5.63 -10.16
C ASP A 41 25.26 5.96 -8.88
N LYS A 42 26.44 5.35 -8.69
CA LYS A 42 27.21 5.49 -7.44
C LYS A 42 28.24 6.63 -7.50
N LYS A 43 28.81 6.90 -8.67
CA LYS A 43 29.86 7.93 -8.85
C LYS A 43 29.37 9.20 -9.55
N MET A 44 28.14 9.22 -10.07
CA MET A 44 27.58 10.33 -10.86
C MET A 44 28.46 10.73 -12.05
N ASP A 45 29.24 9.78 -12.60
CA ASP A 45 30.22 10.02 -13.64
C ASP A 45 29.72 9.52 -15.00
N LEU A 46 28.86 10.32 -15.61
CA LEU A 46 28.24 10.00 -16.90
C LEU A 46 29.27 9.94 -18.03
N SER A 47 30.34 10.75 -17.95
CA SER A 47 31.35 10.84 -19.01
C SER A 47 32.17 9.56 -19.08
N ASN A 48 32.64 9.05 -17.94
CA ASN A 48 33.37 7.78 -17.91
C ASN A 48 32.44 6.59 -18.18
N ALA A 49 31.16 6.64 -17.77
CA ALA A 49 30.19 5.62 -18.12
C ALA A 49 30.04 5.45 -19.64
N ILE A 50 29.90 6.56 -20.38
CA ILE A 50 29.83 6.55 -21.86
C ILE A 50 31.10 5.94 -22.46
N ARG A 51 32.29 6.32 -21.95
CA ARG A 51 33.56 5.77 -22.43
C ARG A 51 33.61 4.25 -22.24
N VAL A 52 33.23 3.78 -21.05
CA VAL A 52 33.17 2.35 -20.72
C VAL A 52 32.16 1.62 -21.60
N TRP A 53 31.02 2.22 -21.94
CA TRP A 53 30.05 1.59 -22.84
C TRP A 53 30.53 1.52 -24.29
N PHE A 54 31.26 2.53 -24.79
CA PHE A 54 31.94 2.43 -26.09
C PHE A 54 32.97 1.29 -26.12
N GLU A 55 33.66 1.06 -25.01
CA GLU A 55 34.58 -0.07 -24.87
C GLU A 55 33.80 -1.40 -24.83
N ALA A 56 32.75 -1.48 -24.02
CA ALA A 56 31.95 -2.68 -23.83
C ALA A 56 31.41 -3.25 -25.14
N VAL A 57 30.86 -2.40 -26.03
CA VAL A 57 30.25 -2.85 -27.30
C VAL A 57 31.23 -3.49 -28.27
N ASN A 58 32.55 -3.34 -28.06
CA ASN A 58 33.59 -3.99 -28.88
C ASN A 58 33.86 -5.45 -28.47
N TYR A 59 33.33 -5.89 -27.33
CA TYR A 59 33.49 -7.25 -26.83
C TYR A 59 32.23 -8.09 -27.05
N GLY A 60 32.39 -9.37 -27.36
CA GLY A 60 31.29 -10.32 -27.48
C GLY A 60 30.35 -10.03 -28.66
N GLU A 61 29.17 -10.65 -28.64
CA GLU A 61 28.17 -10.50 -29.69
C GLU A 61 27.04 -9.55 -29.25
N PRO A 62 26.44 -8.79 -30.18
CA PRO A 62 25.20 -8.07 -29.92
C PRO A 62 24.07 -9.01 -29.46
N LEU A 63 23.21 -8.47 -28.60
CA LEU A 63 21.98 -9.11 -28.13
C LEU A 63 21.09 -9.48 -29.31
N ARG A 64 20.70 -10.75 -29.36
CA ARG A 64 19.81 -11.29 -30.41
C ARG A 64 18.40 -10.72 -30.32
N VAL A 65 17.94 -10.44 -29.10
CA VAL A 65 16.63 -9.85 -28.82
C VAL A 65 16.86 -8.70 -27.85
N ARG A 66 16.37 -7.52 -28.23
CA ARG A 66 16.36 -6.33 -27.37
C ARG A 66 14.91 -6.04 -27.00
N THR A 67 14.66 -5.87 -25.72
CA THR A 67 13.35 -5.49 -25.18
C THR A 67 13.39 -4.02 -24.76
N ALA A 68 12.35 -3.28 -25.14
CA ALA A 68 12.11 -1.93 -24.65
C ALA A 68 10.92 -2.01 -23.68
N LEU A 69 11.10 -1.48 -22.48
CA LEU A 69 10.03 -1.38 -21.49
C LEU A 69 9.60 0.09 -21.39
N HIS A 70 8.28 0.31 -21.39
CA HIS A 70 7.71 1.66 -21.29
C HIS A 70 8.16 2.41 -20.03
N VAL A 71 8.39 1.68 -18.94
CA VAL A 71 8.91 2.25 -17.68
C VAL A 71 10.35 2.79 -17.80
N TYR A 72 11.06 2.51 -18.90
CA TYR A 72 12.37 3.06 -19.23
C TYR A 72 12.31 3.89 -20.52
N ASP A 73 11.20 4.59 -20.74
CA ASP A 73 10.96 5.49 -21.88
C ASP A 73 11.09 4.79 -23.23
N ASP A 74 10.71 3.50 -23.26
CA ASP A 74 10.74 2.65 -24.46
C ASP A 74 12.15 2.58 -25.09
N LEU A 75 13.19 2.78 -24.27
CA LEU A 75 14.59 2.68 -24.69
C LEU A 75 15.02 1.21 -24.81
N PHE A 76 15.75 0.91 -25.87
CA PHE A 76 16.46 -0.36 -26.00
C PHE A 76 17.84 -0.28 -25.32
N GLU A 77 18.29 -1.35 -24.67
CA GLU A 77 19.63 -1.43 -24.08
C GLU A 77 20.71 -1.08 -25.10
N ILE A 78 21.65 -0.18 -24.76
CA ILE A 78 22.82 0.12 -25.58
C ILE A 78 23.56 -1.16 -25.94
N ASP A 79 23.77 -1.39 -27.23
CA ASP A 79 24.45 -2.58 -27.69
C ASP A 79 25.36 -2.38 -28.92
N THR A 80 25.35 -1.18 -29.48
CA THR A 80 26.21 -0.76 -30.58
C THR A 80 26.81 0.61 -30.29
N ALA A 81 27.91 0.96 -30.95
CA ALA A 81 28.49 2.30 -30.83
C ALA A 81 27.50 3.41 -31.25
N ASP A 82 26.59 3.13 -32.18
CA ASP A 82 25.53 4.06 -32.56
C ASP A 82 24.47 4.23 -31.47
N ASP A 83 24.14 3.16 -30.73
CA ASP A 83 23.30 3.28 -29.54
C ASP A 83 23.93 4.21 -28.50
N VAL A 84 25.24 4.06 -28.25
CA VAL A 84 25.96 4.94 -27.32
C VAL A 84 25.86 6.40 -27.79
N ARG A 85 26.13 6.68 -29.07
CA ARG A 85 26.06 8.05 -29.63
C ARG A 85 24.69 8.70 -29.47
N ARG A 86 23.60 7.91 -29.53
CA ARG A 86 22.23 8.43 -29.37
C ARG A 86 21.94 8.96 -27.97
N VAL A 87 22.62 8.48 -26.92
CA VAL A 87 22.34 8.87 -25.53
C VAL A 87 23.25 9.95 -24.95
N ILE A 88 24.41 10.26 -25.58
CA ILE A 88 25.45 11.16 -25.00
C ILE A 88 24.91 12.54 -24.63
N GLY A 89 23.93 13.04 -25.36
CA GLY A 89 23.31 14.35 -25.13
C GLY A 89 22.17 14.36 -24.12
N ASP A 90 21.75 13.20 -23.61
CA ASP A 90 20.60 13.05 -22.74
C ASP A 90 21.01 12.37 -21.43
N PRO A 91 21.28 13.16 -20.37
CA PRO A 91 21.60 12.63 -19.05
C PRO A 91 20.54 11.70 -18.47
N ASP A 92 19.27 11.87 -18.82
CA ASP A 92 18.23 10.97 -18.32
C ASP A 92 18.26 9.63 -19.05
N ALA A 93 18.36 9.64 -20.39
CA ALA A 93 18.52 8.41 -21.15
C ALA A 93 19.73 7.60 -20.67
N ILE A 94 20.86 8.25 -20.34
CA ILE A 94 22.03 7.58 -19.74
C ILE A 94 21.67 6.88 -18.43
N ARG A 95 20.89 7.53 -17.54
CA ARG A 95 20.43 6.93 -16.29
C ARG A 95 19.48 5.76 -16.52
N MET A 96 18.58 5.86 -17.49
CA MET A 96 17.69 4.76 -17.84
C MET A 96 18.45 3.55 -18.39
N GLN A 97 19.51 3.78 -19.17
CA GLN A 97 20.38 2.70 -19.65
C GLN A 97 21.07 1.95 -18.50
N ALA A 98 21.47 2.66 -17.45
CA ALA A 98 22.01 2.00 -16.25
C ALA A 98 20.99 1.03 -15.62
N LEU A 99 19.71 1.42 -15.54
CA LEU A 99 18.64 0.57 -15.02
C LEU A 99 18.36 -0.65 -15.92
N ILE A 100 18.25 -0.43 -17.24
CA ILE A 100 18.02 -1.49 -18.23
C ILE A 100 19.12 -2.54 -18.16
N MET A 101 20.39 -2.09 -18.13
CA MET A 101 21.55 -3.00 -18.07
C MET A 101 21.56 -3.79 -16.77
N ARG A 102 21.28 -3.17 -15.62
CA ARG A 102 21.21 -3.88 -14.34
C ARG A 102 20.14 -4.97 -14.39
N GLU A 103 18.93 -4.62 -14.80
CA GLU A 103 17.84 -5.60 -14.82
C GLU A 103 18.12 -6.77 -15.76
N ARG A 104 18.69 -6.54 -16.95
CA ARG A 104 19.06 -7.63 -17.85
C ARG A 104 20.21 -8.48 -17.29
N ILE A 105 21.29 -7.85 -16.83
CA ILE A 105 22.56 -8.54 -16.53
C ILE A 105 22.47 -9.30 -15.20
N ILE A 106 22.08 -8.61 -14.13
CA ILE A 106 22.07 -9.20 -12.78
C ILE A 106 20.69 -9.70 -12.37
N GLY A 107 19.64 -9.39 -13.14
CA GLY A 107 18.28 -9.88 -12.90
C GLY A 107 17.44 -9.00 -11.98
N GLY A 108 16.12 -9.24 -12.02
CA GLY A 108 15.13 -8.57 -11.18
C GLY A 108 15.08 -9.07 -9.72
N ASP A 109 15.73 -10.19 -9.43
CA ASP A 109 15.89 -10.75 -8.08
C ASP A 109 17.00 -10.06 -7.28
N HIS A 110 17.90 -9.33 -7.94
CA HIS A 110 19.02 -8.68 -7.28
C HIS A 110 18.62 -7.36 -6.59
N HIS A 111 19.11 -7.17 -5.35
CA HIS A 111 18.73 -6.02 -4.53
C HIS A 111 19.07 -4.66 -5.16
N GLU A 112 20.24 -4.53 -5.81
CA GLU A 112 20.64 -3.29 -6.49
C GLU A 112 19.69 -2.93 -7.64
N THR A 113 19.10 -3.92 -8.33
CA THR A 113 18.20 -3.66 -9.46
C THR A 113 16.99 -2.86 -9.00
N HIS A 114 16.20 -3.40 -8.07
CA HIS A 114 15.02 -2.69 -7.58
C HIS A 114 15.38 -1.49 -6.69
N TYR A 115 16.56 -1.46 -6.04
CA TYR A 115 17.03 -0.29 -5.29
C TYR A 115 17.23 0.92 -6.20
N PHE A 116 17.98 0.78 -7.30
CA PHE A 116 18.25 1.91 -8.20
C PHE A 116 17.03 2.34 -9.01
N ILE A 117 16.13 1.41 -9.37
CA ILE A 117 14.83 1.76 -9.96
C ILE A 117 14.03 2.65 -9.00
N ARG A 118 13.95 2.26 -7.71
CA ARG A 118 13.28 3.07 -6.68
C ARG A 118 13.94 4.42 -6.47
N TYR A 119 15.27 4.45 -6.43
CA TYR A 119 16.03 5.68 -6.28
C TYR A 119 15.75 6.65 -7.43
N ARG A 120 15.78 6.18 -8.69
CA ARG A 120 15.42 7.01 -9.84
C ARG A 120 13.99 7.54 -9.75
N GLY A 121 13.06 6.71 -9.28
CA GLY A 121 11.68 7.13 -9.01
C GLY A 121 11.59 8.22 -7.94
N ALA A 122 12.35 8.11 -6.85
CA ALA A 122 12.40 9.14 -5.82
C ALA A 122 12.94 10.48 -6.36
N VAL A 123 13.99 10.43 -7.21
CA VAL A 123 14.49 11.64 -7.90
C VAL A 123 13.40 12.28 -8.77
N TYR A 124 12.58 11.49 -9.46
CA TYR A 124 11.43 12.04 -10.20
C TYR A 124 10.38 12.67 -9.30
N CYS A 125 10.12 12.06 -8.13
CA CYS A 125 9.22 12.62 -7.14
C CYS A 125 9.68 14.01 -6.68
N ASP A 126 10.97 14.17 -6.39
CA ASP A 126 11.56 15.45 -5.97
C ASP A 126 11.50 16.53 -7.06
N LEU A 127 11.52 16.12 -8.34
CA LEU A 127 11.32 17.00 -9.49
C LEU A 127 9.84 17.35 -9.74
N GLY A 128 8.89 16.79 -8.97
CA GLY A 128 7.45 16.96 -9.16
C GLY A 128 6.83 16.01 -10.20
N GLU A 129 7.62 15.10 -10.80
CA GLU A 129 7.16 14.11 -11.77
C GLU A 129 6.62 12.84 -11.08
N THR A 130 5.55 13.00 -10.32
CA THR A 130 4.93 11.93 -9.53
C THR A 130 4.50 10.72 -10.36
N ASN A 131 3.99 10.92 -11.57
CA ASN A 131 3.62 9.82 -12.47
C ASN A 131 4.82 8.96 -12.85
N ARG A 132 5.98 9.57 -13.16
CA ARG A 132 7.19 8.85 -13.54
C ARG A 132 7.77 8.09 -12.34
N CYS A 133 7.72 8.71 -11.16
CA CYS A 133 8.01 8.05 -9.89
C CYS A 133 7.19 6.76 -9.72
N PHE A 134 5.86 6.83 -9.86
CA PHE A 134 4.99 5.68 -9.66
C PHE A 134 5.16 4.59 -10.71
N GLN A 135 5.46 4.94 -11.97
CA GLN A 135 5.78 3.94 -12.99
C GLN A 135 7.01 3.10 -12.60
N LEU A 136 8.09 3.77 -12.17
CA LEU A 136 9.31 3.08 -11.74
C LEU A 136 9.10 2.29 -10.45
N TRP A 137 8.41 2.85 -9.46
CA TRP A 137 8.14 2.15 -8.21
C TRP A 137 7.21 0.95 -8.39
N LEU A 138 6.22 1.03 -9.27
CA LEU A 138 5.35 -0.11 -9.59
C LEU A 138 6.16 -1.22 -10.26
N HIS A 139 7.05 -0.85 -11.19
CA HIS A 139 7.95 -1.80 -11.81
C HIS A 139 8.89 -2.47 -10.80
N ALA A 140 9.48 -1.69 -9.89
CA ALA A 140 10.30 -2.25 -8.81
C ALA A 140 9.49 -3.19 -7.92
N LEU A 141 8.24 -2.84 -7.60
CA LEU A 141 7.35 -3.68 -6.81
C LEU A 141 6.99 -4.97 -7.55
N ASP A 142 6.73 -4.92 -8.86
CA ASP A 142 6.51 -6.09 -9.71
C ASP A 142 7.69 -7.06 -9.68
N LEU A 143 8.92 -6.55 -9.86
CA LEU A 143 10.13 -7.37 -9.77
C LEU A 143 10.27 -8.00 -8.39
N GLN A 144 10.04 -7.22 -7.33
CA GLN A 144 10.12 -7.72 -5.94
C GLN A 144 9.10 -8.83 -5.67
N GLN A 145 7.83 -8.65 -6.05
CA GLN A 145 6.78 -9.65 -5.84
C GLN A 145 6.97 -10.89 -6.71
N LYS A 146 7.60 -10.75 -7.88
CA LYS A 146 7.92 -11.87 -8.76
C LYS A 146 9.09 -12.72 -8.26
N HIS A 147 10.12 -12.07 -7.72
CA HIS A 147 11.42 -12.73 -7.47
C HIS A 147 11.76 -12.95 -6.00
N LEU A 148 11.37 -12.05 -5.10
CA LEU A 148 11.69 -12.13 -3.67
C LEU A 148 10.58 -12.84 -2.93
N CYS A 149 10.84 -13.52 -1.82
CA CYS A 149 9.79 -14.15 -0.99
C CYS A 149 8.67 -13.18 -0.53
N ALA A 150 7.54 -13.73 -0.08
CA ALA A 150 6.46 -12.92 0.48
C ALA A 150 6.90 -12.19 1.76
N LEU A 151 6.39 -10.98 1.97
CA LEU A 151 6.73 -10.05 3.06
C LEU A 151 8.19 -9.62 3.10
N HIS A 152 8.92 -9.73 1.99
CA HIS A 152 10.31 -9.27 1.96
C HIS A 152 10.42 -7.78 2.35
N PRO A 153 11.40 -7.37 3.19
CA PRO A 153 11.55 -6.00 3.66
C PRO A 153 11.60 -4.96 2.53
N SER A 154 12.21 -5.30 1.40
CA SER A 154 12.22 -4.42 0.22
C SER A 154 10.81 -4.19 -0.36
N THR A 155 9.97 -5.22 -0.40
CA THR A 155 8.56 -5.13 -0.84
C THR A 155 7.76 -4.24 0.11
N ILE A 156 7.88 -4.50 1.42
CA ILE A 156 7.21 -3.72 2.48
C ILE A 156 7.64 -2.24 2.44
N SER A 157 8.94 -1.99 2.30
CA SER A 157 9.50 -0.64 2.16
C SER A 157 8.99 0.08 0.91
N THR A 158 8.80 -0.64 -0.20
CA THR A 158 8.30 -0.05 -1.45
C THR A 158 6.83 0.33 -1.32
N ILE A 159 5.99 -0.54 -0.73
CA ILE A 159 4.59 -0.22 -0.42
C ILE A 159 4.51 0.97 0.55
N GLY A 160 5.34 0.99 1.60
CA GLY A 160 5.41 2.12 2.52
C GLY A 160 5.74 3.45 1.84
N ALA A 161 6.72 3.45 0.93
CA ALA A 161 7.07 4.65 0.16
C ALA A 161 5.89 5.18 -0.66
N PHE A 162 5.11 4.30 -1.31
CA PHE A 162 3.88 4.71 -2.00
C PHE A 162 2.88 5.38 -1.05
N ILE A 163 2.60 4.75 0.09
CA ILE A 163 1.66 5.29 1.09
C ILE A 163 2.11 6.68 1.55
N ASP A 164 3.37 6.82 1.93
CA ASP A 164 3.92 8.09 2.42
C ASP A 164 3.82 9.18 1.34
N THR A 165 4.20 8.86 0.10
CA THR A 165 4.08 9.80 -1.02
C THR A 165 2.62 10.17 -1.30
N PHE A 166 1.68 9.22 -1.31
CA PHE A 166 0.26 9.54 -1.51
C PHE A 166 -0.28 10.45 -0.41
N ILE A 167 0.08 10.19 0.85
CA ILE A 167 -0.33 11.01 1.99
C ILE A 167 0.26 12.42 1.87
N LEU A 168 1.54 12.53 1.51
CA LEU A 168 2.20 13.82 1.28
C LEU A 168 1.50 14.61 0.16
N THR A 169 1.23 13.98 -0.99
CA THR A 169 0.52 14.63 -2.12
C THR A 169 -0.86 15.12 -1.72
N VAL A 170 -1.62 14.34 -0.94
CA VAL A 170 -2.95 14.75 -0.45
C VAL A 170 -2.85 15.91 0.54
N ASN A 171 -1.88 15.85 1.47
CA ASN A 171 -1.68 16.91 2.45
C ASN A 171 -1.25 18.23 1.79
N GLU A 172 -0.29 18.17 0.86
CA GLU A 172 0.11 19.31 0.04
C GLU A 172 -1.09 19.85 -0.74
N GLY A 173 -1.90 18.97 -1.32
CA GLY A 173 -3.07 19.39 -2.05
C GLY A 173 -4.10 20.14 -1.20
N ILE A 174 -4.30 19.73 0.06
CA ILE A 174 -5.16 20.42 1.02
C ILE A 174 -4.56 21.77 1.43
N ILE A 175 -3.25 21.83 1.68
CA ILE A 175 -2.56 23.09 2.05
C ILE A 175 -2.67 24.09 0.91
N ILE A 176 -2.40 23.64 -0.32
CA ILE A 176 -2.44 24.46 -1.52
C ILE A 176 -3.87 24.87 -1.85
N ALA A 177 -4.88 24.01 -1.67
CA ALA A 177 -6.29 24.38 -1.83
C ALA A 177 -6.73 25.49 -0.86
N ASN A 178 -6.04 25.68 0.28
CA ASN A 178 -6.27 26.80 1.18
C ASN A 178 -5.58 28.10 0.70
N VAL A 179 -4.73 28.04 -0.32
CA VAL A 179 -4.04 29.17 -0.96
C VAL A 179 -4.68 29.38 -2.34
N ASP A 180 -5.51 30.41 -2.48
CA ASP A 180 -6.26 30.69 -3.72
C ASP A 180 -5.39 30.56 -5.00
N GLY A 181 -5.77 29.68 -5.93
CA GLY A 181 -5.36 29.73 -7.34
C GLY A 181 -4.37 28.67 -7.86
N VAL A 182 -3.80 27.80 -7.02
CA VAL A 182 -2.86 26.76 -7.48
C VAL A 182 -3.59 25.42 -7.65
N ARG A 183 -3.54 24.85 -8.86
CA ARG A 183 -4.05 23.50 -9.14
C ARG A 183 -2.96 22.48 -8.82
N VAL A 184 -3.29 21.50 -7.99
CA VAL A 184 -2.44 20.36 -7.67
C VAL A 184 -2.54 19.38 -8.83
N THR A 185 -1.42 18.78 -9.26
CA THR A 185 -1.45 17.63 -10.17
C THR A 185 -2.22 16.50 -9.48
N PRO A 186 -3.41 16.11 -9.97
CA PRO A 186 -4.22 15.12 -9.28
C PRO A 186 -3.48 13.78 -9.27
N LEU A 187 -3.44 13.15 -8.10
CA LEU A 187 -3.02 11.75 -7.98
C LEU A 187 -3.97 10.89 -8.81
N SER A 188 -3.43 10.10 -9.73
CA SER A 188 -4.26 9.20 -10.54
C SER A 188 -4.86 8.11 -9.66
N ARG A 189 -6.19 7.98 -9.73
CA ARG A 189 -6.94 6.93 -9.01
C ARG A 189 -6.47 5.52 -9.39
N LYS A 190 -5.98 5.36 -10.64
CA LYS A 190 -5.37 4.11 -11.13
C LYS A 190 -4.19 3.67 -10.27
N TYR A 191 -3.27 4.56 -9.93
CA TYR A 191 -2.10 4.20 -9.12
C TYR A 191 -2.48 3.76 -7.70
N LEU A 192 -3.49 4.41 -7.10
CA LEU A 192 -4.01 3.98 -5.80
C LEU A 192 -4.57 2.56 -5.86
N MET A 193 -5.29 2.22 -6.93
CA MET A 193 -5.82 0.86 -7.15
C MET A 193 -4.72 -0.15 -7.40
N ASP A 194 -3.77 0.16 -8.27
CA ASP A 194 -2.66 -0.76 -8.59
C ASP A 194 -1.85 -1.08 -7.32
N VAL A 195 -1.59 -0.08 -6.48
CA VAL A 195 -0.88 -0.29 -5.20
C VAL A 195 -1.76 -1.04 -4.19
N LEU A 196 -3.06 -0.76 -4.13
CA LEU A 196 -3.99 -1.48 -3.25
C LEU A 196 -4.06 -2.97 -3.64
N ASP A 197 -4.24 -3.26 -4.92
CA ASP A 197 -4.25 -4.62 -5.45
C ASP A 197 -2.94 -5.35 -5.12
N LYS A 198 -1.79 -4.73 -5.36
CA LYS A 198 -0.48 -5.30 -5.02
C LYS A 198 -0.27 -5.51 -3.52
N THR A 199 -0.82 -4.63 -2.69
CA THR A 199 -0.75 -4.75 -1.22
C THR A 199 -1.56 -5.95 -0.74
N VAL A 200 -2.77 -6.15 -1.27
CA VAL A 200 -3.62 -7.31 -0.96
C VAL A 200 -3.01 -8.59 -1.53
N PHE A 201 -2.48 -8.53 -2.75
CA PHE A 201 -1.77 -9.65 -3.37
C PHE A 201 -0.57 -10.12 -2.53
N GLU A 202 0.16 -9.20 -1.90
CA GLU A 202 1.28 -9.58 -1.02
C GLU A 202 0.82 -10.38 0.21
N LEU A 203 -0.33 -10.01 0.80
CA LEU A 203 -0.95 -10.79 1.87
C LEU A 203 -1.40 -12.17 1.37
N GLU A 204 -2.01 -12.24 0.19
CA GLU A 204 -2.46 -13.50 -0.42
C GLU A 204 -1.28 -14.42 -0.72
N ARG A 205 -0.17 -13.85 -1.17
CA ARG A 205 1.07 -14.54 -1.47
C ARG A 205 1.70 -15.13 -0.21
N PHE A 206 1.72 -14.38 0.88
CA PHE A 206 2.15 -14.89 2.18
C PHE A 206 1.26 -16.04 2.67
N ASN A 207 -0.06 -15.88 2.58
CA ASN A 207 -1.02 -16.93 2.92
C ASN A 207 -0.82 -18.21 2.08
N SER A 208 -0.54 -18.05 0.78
CA SER A 208 -0.37 -19.16 -0.17
C SER A 208 0.98 -19.87 -0.07
N SER A 209 2.05 -19.17 0.32
CA SER A 209 3.39 -19.78 0.52
C SER A 209 3.45 -20.81 1.66
N GLY A 210 2.34 -20.98 2.39
CA GLY A 210 2.32 -21.61 3.69
C GLY A 210 3.02 -20.72 4.71
N MET A 211 2.56 -20.68 5.96
CA MET A 211 3.17 -19.92 7.07
C MET A 211 4.60 -20.41 7.45
N LYS A 212 5.31 -21.05 6.51
CA LYS A 212 6.58 -21.78 6.66
C LYS A 212 7.72 -21.18 5.84
N LEU A 213 7.61 -19.96 5.31
CA LEU A 213 8.80 -19.27 4.80
C LEU A 213 9.88 -19.32 5.89
N LYS A 214 11.12 -19.62 5.48
CA LYS A 214 12.26 -19.75 6.38
C LYS A 214 12.37 -18.45 7.19
N LYS A 215 11.89 -18.48 8.44
CA LYS A 215 11.98 -17.37 9.37
C LYS A 215 13.42 -16.88 9.52
N ASP A 216 14.38 -17.78 9.29
CA ASP A 216 15.80 -17.60 9.60
C ASP A 216 16.56 -16.66 8.66
N GLU A 217 16.03 -16.27 7.49
CA GLU A 217 16.80 -15.47 6.50
C GLU A 217 16.37 -13.99 6.40
N ILE A 218 15.16 -13.63 6.88
CA ILE A 218 14.55 -12.31 6.59
C ILE A 218 14.14 -11.55 7.84
N PHE A 219 13.64 -12.27 8.84
CA PHE A 219 13.08 -11.69 10.04
C PHE A 219 14.10 -11.72 11.16
N GLU A 220 14.46 -10.53 11.66
CA GLU A 220 15.43 -10.38 12.74
C GLU A 220 14.81 -10.78 14.09
N GLU A 221 13.50 -10.58 14.24
CA GLU A 221 12.78 -10.76 15.49
C GLU A 221 11.55 -11.68 15.35
N PRO A 222 11.23 -12.49 16.38
CA PRO A 222 10.00 -13.27 16.39
C PRO A 222 8.78 -12.34 16.34
N GLY A 223 7.90 -12.54 15.35
CA GLY A 223 6.67 -11.77 15.17
C GLY A 223 6.74 -10.67 14.10
N ASP A 224 7.86 -10.55 13.39
CA ASP A 224 7.96 -9.65 12.23
C ASP A 224 6.94 -9.93 11.14
N ASP A 225 6.60 -11.20 10.91
CA ASP A 225 5.55 -11.63 9.98
C ASP A 225 4.20 -11.00 10.34
N ILE A 226 3.83 -11.03 11.63
CA ILE A 226 2.60 -10.42 12.15
C ILE A 226 2.67 -8.89 12.02
N ARG A 227 3.82 -8.27 12.33
CA ARG A 227 4.01 -6.82 12.16
C ARG A 227 3.83 -6.39 10.70
N CYS A 228 4.43 -7.13 9.77
CA CYS A 228 4.32 -6.88 8.33
C CYS A 228 2.87 -7.08 7.83
N CYS A 229 2.19 -8.15 8.25
CA CYS A 229 0.79 -8.38 7.88
C CYS A 229 -0.13 -7.26 8.40
N ASN A 230 0.08 -6.83 9.65
CA ASN A 230 -0.66 -5.71 10.23
C ASN A 230 -0.39 -4.40 9.48
N PHE A 231 0.87 -4.14 9.12
CA PHE A 231 1.24 -2.98 8.31
C PHE A 231 0.51 -3.00 6.95
N LEU A 232 0.53 -4.12 6.23
CA LEU A 232 -0.13 -4.24 4.92
C LEU A 232 -1.66 -4.12 5.02
N MET A 233 -2.27 -4.69 6.06
CA MET A 233 -3.70 -4.48 6.32
C MET A 233 -4.00 -3.00 6.54
N LEU A 234 -3.23 -2.30 7.38
CA LEU A 234 -3.40 -0.87 7.62
C LEU A 234 -3.18 -0.04 6.35
N ALA A 235 -2.15 -0.37 5.56
CA ALA A 235 -1.88 0.25 4.27
C ALA A 235 -3.07 0.07 3.32
N SER A 236 -3.64 -1.13 3.25
CA SER A 236 -4.83 -1.42 2.45
C SER A 236 -6.02 -0.54 2.87
N LEU A 237 -6.29 -0.42 4.17
CA LEU A 237 -7.36 0.45 4.68
C LEU A 237 -7.10 1.93 4.35
N GLN A 238 -5.86 2.38 4.45
CA GLN A 238 -5.48 3.76 4.08
C GLN A 238 -5.66 4.01 2.58
N LEU A 239 -5.27 3.06 1.72
CA LEU A 239 -5.48 3.15 0.28
C LEU A 239 -6.96 3.17 -0.08
N ILE A 240 -7.78 2.33 0.55
CA ILE A 240 -9.24 2.34 0.39
C ILE A 240 -9.81 3.72 0.75
N LEU A 241 -9.37 4.31 1.86
CA LEU A 241 -9.76 5.66 2.24
C LEU A 241 -9.37 6.70 1.18
N LEU A 242 -8.12 6.64 0.72
CA LEU A 242 -7.63 7.56 -0.31
C LEU A 242 -8.43 7.43 -1.60
N VAL A 243 -8.69 6.21 -2.07
CA VAL A 243 -9.55 5.94 -3.24
C VAL A 243 -10.93 6.58 -3.05
N GLY A 244 -11.57 6.37 -1.90
CA GLY A 244 -12.88 6.96 -1.60
C GLY A 244 -12.88 8.50 -1.61
N ILE A 245 -11.81 9.14 -1.14
CA ILE A 245 -11.65 10.60 -1.21
C ILE A 245 -11.62 11.06 -2.68
N TYR A 246 -10.92 10.34 -3.56
CA TYR A 246 -10.81 10.68 -4.98
C TYR A 246 -12.03 10.25 -5.83
N SER A 247 -12.83 9.27 -5.41
CA SER A 247 -14.11 8.91 -6.07
C SER A 247 -15.19 9.96 -5.89
N SER A 248 -15.17 10.71 -4.78
CA SER A 248 -16.03 11.88 -4.65
C SER A 248 -15.56 12.97 -5.63
N SER A 249 -16.14 13.02 -6.83
CA SER A 249 -15.85 13.98 -7.91
C SER A 249 -16.13 15.46 -7.54
N SER A 250 -16.32 15.74 -6.25
CA SER A 250 -16.37 17.05 -5.62
C SER A 250 -15.04 17.47 -4.96
N VAL A 251 -13.87 16.92 -5.32
CA VAL A 251 -12.57 17.37 -4.76
C VAL A 251 -12.23 18.84 -5.11
N ASN A 252 -12.84 19.45 -6.13
CA ASN A 252 -12.79 20.92 -6.29
C ASN A 252 -13.56 21.69 -5.19
N SER A 253 -14.29 20.97 -4.34
CA SER A 253 -14.96 21.46 -3.16
C SER A 253 -14.86 20.39 -2.06
N ILE A 254 -13.66 20.11 -1.56
CA ILE A 254 -13.59 19.61 -0.18
C ILE A 254 -14.44 20.59 0.62
N ASP A 255 -15.54 20.11 1.19
CA ASP A 255 -16.26 20.89 2.18
C ASP A 255 -15.38 20.95 3.42
N VAL A 256 -14.38 21.85 3.37
CA VAL A 256 -13.51 22.20 4.48
C VAL A 256 -14.34 22.88 5.59
N SER A 257 -15.68 22.88 5.56
CA SER A 257 -16.53 23.31 6.68
C SER A 257 -16.15 22.62 7.99
N GLY A 258 -15.69 21.35 7.94
CA GLY A 258 -15.15 20.64 9.11
C GLY A 258 -13.71 21.00 9.51
N LEU A 259 -12.93 21.63 8.62
CA LEU A 259 -11.50 21.94 8.77
C LEU A 259 -11.20 23.45 8.74
N ARG A 260 -12.22 24.31 8.65
CA ARG A 260 -12.11 25.77 8.71
C ARG A 260 -11.64 26.18 10.11
N LEU A 261 -10.32 26.28 10.28
CA LEU A 261 -9.74 27.28 11.17
C LEU A 261 -10.34 28.63 10.77
N MET A 262 -10.92 29.29 11.77
CA MET A 262 -11.79 30.45 11.59
C MET A 262 -11.24 31.47 10.60
N LYS A 263 -12.07 31.81 9.61
CA LYS A 263 -11.82 32.83 8.59
C LYS A 263 -11.31 34.14 9.23
N SER A 264 -10.07 34.52 8.91
CA SER A 264 -9.74 35.93 8.82
C SER A 264 -10.07 36.40 7.40
N SER A 265 -10.99 37.34 7.31
CA SER A 265 -11.49 37.98 6.10
C SER A 265 -10.40 38.72 5.31
N LYS A 266 -10.49 38.63 3.97
CA LYS A 266 -9.78 39.39 2.93
C LYS A 266 -8.52 38.72 2.38
N ILE A 267 -8.64 38.00 1.26
CA ILE A 267 -7.72 38.13 0.11
C ILE A 267 -8.57 38.03 -1.17
N ARG A 268 -8.14 38.76 -2.18
CA ARG A 268 -8.91 39.34 -3.27
C ARG A 268 -8.39 38.74 -4.59
N ARG A 269 -9.34 38.34 -5.45
CA ARG A 269 -9.29 38.09 -6.90
C ARG A 269 -7.95 38.34 -7.64
N LEU A 270 -7.47 37.32 -8.36
CA LEU A 270 -6.66 37.37 -9.61
C LEU A 270 -7.04 36.11 -10.43
N SER A 271 -7.87 36.22 -11.47
CA SER A 271 -7.59 36.52 -12.90
C SER A 271 -6.98 35.37 -13.71
N HIS A 272 -7.76 35.00 -14.73
CA HIS A 272 -7.55 34.16 -15.92
C HIS A 272 -6.12 33.93 -16.48
N ASN A 273 -6.05 32.77 -17.17
CA ASN A 273 -4.99 32.21 -18.06
C ASN A 273 -3.98 31.36 -17.27
N ASP A 274 -3.76 30.07 -17.53
CA ASP A 274 -3.65 29.40 -18.83
C ASP A 274 -3.94 27.89 -18.77
N SER A 275 -4.20 27.37 -19.97
CA SER A 275 -4.07 25.97 -20.41
C SER A 275 -5.10 24.94 -19.94
N LYS A 276 -5.83 24.44 -20.93
CA LYS A 276 -6.68 23.26 -20.92
C LYS A 276 -5.86 22.03 -20.50
N LEU A 277 -5.74 21.78 -19.20
CA LEU A 277 -5.49 20.40 -18.76
C LEU A 277 -6.80 19.66 -18.97
N THR A 278 -6.81 18.76 -19.95
CA THR A 278 -7.88 17.79 -20.18
C THR A 278 -8.08 17.02 -18.88
N VAL A 279 -9.08 17.42 -18.10
CA VAL A 279 -9.64 16.55 -17.06
C VAL A 279 -10.11 15.32 -17.83
N ASN A 280 -9.46 14.19 -17.61
CA ASN A 280 -9.96 12.91 -18.10
C ASN A 280 -11.38 12.78 -17.55
N LEU A 281 -12.37 13.01 -18.41
CA LEU A 281 -13.76 12.71 -18.12
C LEU A 281 -13.82 11.19 -18.10
N GLU A 282 -13.53 10.59 -16.96
CA GLU A 282 -13.90 9.20 -16.67
C GLU A 282 -15.40 9.10 -16.97
N THR A 283 -15.77 8.23 -17.90
CA THR A 283 -17.18 8.03 -18.24
C THR A 283 -17.89 7.36 -17.06
N GLU A 284 -19.22 7.50 -16.95
CA GLU A 284 -19.98 6.77 -15.92
C GLU A 284 -19.78 5.24 -15.99
N ALA A 285 -19.39 4.71 -17.15
CA ALA A 285 -19.01 3.32 -17.32
C ALA A 285 -17.67 3.01 -16.62
N ASP A 286 -16.67 3.89 -16.80
CA ASP A 286 -15.36 3.76 -16.14
C ASP A 286 -15.48 3.83 -14.60
N GLU A 287 -16.42 4.64 -14.07
CA GLU A 287 -16.67 4.74 -12.62
C GLU A 287 -17.28 3.46 -12.04
N LYS A 288 -18.24 2.84 -12.75
CA LYS A 288 -18.83 1.55 -12.32
C LYS A 288 -17.81 0.42 -12.36
N ASP A 289 -17.00 0.36 -13.41
CA ASP A 289 -15.95 -0.65 -13.53
C ASP A 289 -14.92 -0.49 -12.40
N PHE A 290 -14.64 0.76 -12.02
CA PHE A 290 -13.76 1.08 -10.89
C PHE A 290 -14.34 0.61 -9.54
N ASP A 291 -15.62 0.88 -9.28
CA ASP A 291 -16.28 0.45 -8.04
C ASP A 291 -16.34 -1.09 -7.92
N ILE A 292 -16.57 -1.78 -9.04
CA ILE A 292 -16.54 -3.25 -9.10
C ILE A 292 -15.14 -3.77 -8.79
N ALA A 293 -14.10 -3.19 -9.41
CA ALA A 293 -12.71 -3.56 -9.14
C ALA A 293 -12.33 -3.31 -7.67
N LEU A 294 -12.77 -2.19 -7.08
CA LEU A 294 -12.55 -1.89 -5.67
C LEU A 294 -13.25 -2.89 -4.76
N SER A 295 -14.48 -3.26 -5.07
CA SER A 295 -15.24 -4.28 -4.33
C SER A 295 -14.54 -5.65 -4.38
N ASP A 296 -14.00 -6.06 -5.54
CA ASP A 296 -13.23 -7.30 -5.66
C ASP A 296 -12.00 -7.30 -4.76
N ILE A 297 -11.19 -6.23 -4.81
CA ILE A 297 -9.98 -6.12 -3.99
C ILE A 297 -10.32 -6.09 -2.49
N VAL A 298 -11.38 -5.39 -2.09
CA VAL A 298 -11.85 -5.37 -0.69
C VAL A 298 -12.33 -6.75 -0.25
N THR A 299 -13.04 -7.48 -1.10
CA THR A 299 -13.48 -8.85 -0.82
C THR A 299 -12.28 -9.78 -0.61
N ARG A 300 -11.26 -9.68 -1.48
CA ARG A 300 -9.99 -10.40 -1.34
C ARG A 300 -9.27 -10.05 -0.04
N LEU A 301 -9.20 -8.77 0.32
CA LEU A 301 -8.66 -8.32 1.61
C LEU A 301 -9.40 -8.96 2.80
N ILE A 302 -10.73 -9.03 2.76
CA ILE A 302 -11.54 -9.65 3.83
C ILE A 302 -11.24 -11.14 3.94
N LEU A 303 -11.15 -11.85 2.81
CA LEU A 303 -10.87 -13.29 2.77
C LEU A 303 -9.48 -13.61 3.31
N VAL A 304 -8.44 -12.92 2.82
CA VAL A 304 -7.06 -13.15 3.29
C VAL A 304 -6.90 -12.76 4.76
N SER A 305 -7.58 -11.70 5.21
CA SER A 305 -7.58 -11.28 6.61
C SER A 305 -8.12 -12.38 7.53
N LYS A 306 -9.18 -13.09 7.13
CA LYS A 306 -9.71 -14.22 7.90
C LYS A 306 -8.69 -15.37 8.01
N CYS A 307 -7.97 -15.68 6.94
CA CYS A 307 -6.95 -16.73 6.95
C CYS A 307 -5.75 -16.37 7.85
N LEU A 308 -5.33 -15.10 7.83
CA LEU A 308 -4.18 -14.60 8.57
C LEU A 308 -4.51 -14.12 10.00
N ASN A 309 -5.76 -14.30 10.46
CA ASN A 309 -6.26 -13.76 11.74
C ASN A 309 -6.04 -12.25 11.91
N LEU A 310 -6.24 -11.50 10.83
CA LEU A 310 -6.25 -10.05 10.80
C LEU A 310 -7.68 -9.52 10.94
N TYR A 311 -7.82 -8.32 11.50
CA TYR A 311 -9.11 -7.78 11.93
C TYR A 311 -9.33 -6.38 11.33
N PRO A 312 -9.58 -6.28 10.00
CA PRO A 312 -9.63 -5.00 9.31
C PRO A 312 -10.75 -4.09 9.80
N LEU A 313 -11.93 -4.63 10.15
CA LEU A 313 -13.02 -3.82 10.68
C LEU A 313 -12.69 -3.23 12.07
N HIS A 314 -11.99 -3.99 12.93
CA HIS A 314 -11.51 -3.49 14.23
C HIS A 314 -10.45 -2.41 14.03
N ALA A 315 -9.51 -2.62 13.12
CA ALA A 315 -8.48 -1.63 12.79
C ALA A 315 -9.07 -0.35 12.19
N ALA A 316 -10.06 -0.47 11.30
CA ALA A 316 -10.81 0.67 10.75
C ALA A 316 -11.63 1.43 11.81
N CYS A 317 -11.95 0.78 12.94
CA CYS A 317 -12.66 1.39 14.06
C CYS A 317 -11.73 2.03 15.12
N HIS A 318 -10.45 1.65 15.13
CA HIS A 318 -9.47 2.12 16.10
C HIS A 318 -8.95 3.51 15.72
N ASP A 319 -8.91 4.47 16.65
CA ASP A 319 -8.29 5.78 16.40
C ASP A 319 -6.77 5.58 16.34
N ILE A 320 -6.18 5.73 15.16
CA ILE A 320 -4.73 5.71 14.99
C ILE A 320 -4.27 7.16 15.04
N ASP A 321 -3.25 7.44 15.86
CA ASP A 321 -2.61 8.76 15.94
C ASP A 321 -1.80 9.02 14.65
N LYS A 322 -2.53 9.36 13.58
CA LYS A 322 -2.04 9.64 12.22
C LYS A 322 -2.61 10.99 11.75
N PRO A 323 -1.99 11.63 10.72
CA PRO A 323 -2.51 12.88 10.16
C PRO A 323 -3.97 12.75 9.74
N VAL A 324 -4.71 13.86 9.81
CA VAL A 324 -6.18 13.92 9.64
C VAL A 324 -6.66 13.22 8.34
N THR A 325 -5.86 13.28 7.28
CA THR A 325 -6.15 12.70 5.95
C THR A 325 -6.16 11.18 5.91
N THR A 326 -5.52 10.51 6.87
CA THR A 326 -5.53 9.05 6.98
C THR A 326 -6.04 8.57 8.33
N ARG A 327 -6.82 9.43 9.01
CA ARG A 327 -7.29 9.16 10.35
C ARG A 327 -8.47 8.20 10.34
N PHE A 328 -8.31 7.09 11.05
CA PHE A 328 -9.42 6.24 11.46
C PHE A 328 -10.02 6.75 12.77
N PRO A 329 -11.27 6.41 13.11
CA PRO A 329 -12.25 5.72 12.27
C PRO A 329 -12.86 6.57 11.14
N CYS A 330 -12.97 5.97 9.95
CA CYS A 330 -13.64 6.55 8.78
C CYS A 330 -14.91 5.77 8.44
N ALA A 331 -16.04 6.47 8.36
CA ALA A 331 -17.33 5.87 8.05
C ALA A 331 -17.34 5.18 6.67
N CYS A 332 -16.72 5.79 5.66
CA CYS A 332 -16.66 5.25 4.29
C CYS A 332 -15.94 3.90 4.23
N VAL A 333 -14.80 3.77 4.91
CA VAL A 333 -14.06 2.49 4.96
C VAL A 333 -14.86 1.42 5.72
N ILE A 334 -15.50 1.81 6.83
CA ILE A 334 -16.34 0.90 7.61
C ILE A 334 -17.53 0.39 6.79
N THR A 335 -18.25 1.28 6.10
CA THR A 335 -19.38 0.89 5.24
C THR A 335 -18.91 -0.01 4.12
N MET A 336 -17.83 0.34 3.43
CA MET A 336 -17.29 -0.49 2.35
C MET A 336 -16.95 -1.90 2.81
N LEU A 337 -16.30 -2.07 3.97
CA LEU A 337 -15.98 -3.41 4.46
C LEU A 337 -17.26 -4.22 4.75
N ILE A 338 -18.27 -3.58 5.34
CA ILE A 338 -19.58 -4.20 5.66
C ILE A 338 -20.34 -4.57 4.39
N ASP A 339 -20.39 -3.67 3.41
CA ASP A 339 -21.06 -3.89 2.13
C ASP A 339 -20.39 -5.03 1.34
N ASN A 340 -19.07 -5.22 1.51
CA ASN A 340 -18.32 -6.36 0.95
C ASN A 340 -18.39 -7.64 1.83
N GLY A 341 -19.31 -7.70 2.79
CA GLY A 341 -19.65 -8.93 3.51
C GLY A 341 -18.76 -9.26 4.71
N ILE A 342 -18.02 -8.29 5.28
CA ILE A 342 -17.43 -8.52 6.61
C ILE A 342 -18.55 -8.61 7.66
N ASP A 343 -18.51 -9.63 8.51
CA ASP A 343 -19.45 -9.72 9.62
C ASP A 343 -19.13 -8.64 10.66
N VAL A 344 -20.11 -7.76 10.90
CA VAL A 344 -20.06 -6.64 11.85
C VAL A 344 -19.81 -7.11 13.29
N ASN A 345 -20.11 -8.37 13.60
CA ASN A 345 -19.93 -9.00 14.90
C ASN A 345 -18.69 -9.91 15.00
N THR A 346 -17.77 -9.83 14.03
CA THR A 346 -16.49 -10.55 14.06
C THR A 346 -15.73 -10.32 15.36
N LYS A 347 -15.13 -11.37 15.93
CA LYS A 347 -14.32 -11.26 17.15
C LYS A 347 -12.84 -11.21 16.82
N ASN A 348 -12.10 -10.30 17.45
CA ASN A 348 -10.64 -10.26 17.36
C ASN A 348 -9.97 -11.28 18.31
N SER A 349 -8.65 -11.24 18.40
CA SER A 349 -7.85 -12.10 19.29
C SER A 349 -8.19 -11.95 20.78
N LEU A 350 -8.79 -10.83 21.20
CA LEU A 350 -9.28 -10.59 22.57
C LEU A 350 -10.76 -10.97 22.75
N GLY A 351 -11.40 -11.52 21.71
CA GLY A 351 -12.84 -11.77 21.69
C GLY A 351 -13.68 -10.51 21.51
N ASN A 352 -13.04 -9.33 21.34
CA ASN A 352 -13.73 -8.07 21.18
C ASN A 352 -14.38 -8.00 19.79
N THR A 353 -15.63 -7.55 19.72
CA THR A 353 -16.26 -7.13 18.46
C THR A 353 -15.77 -5.74 18.06
N PRO A 354 -15.98 -5.28 16.81
CA PRO A 354 -15.63 -3.90 16.41
C PRO A 354 -16.29 -2.86 17.32
N LEU A 355 -17.50 -3.16 17.80
CA LEU A 355 -18.18 -2.29 18.76
C LEU A 355 -17.43 -2.23 20.11
N HIS A 356 -16.92 -3.35 20.64
CA HIS A 356 -16.08 -3.35 21.83
C HIS A 356 -14.83 -2.48 21.62
N THR A 357 -14.15 -2.59 20.46
CA THR A 357 -12.93 -1.80 20.22
C THR A 357 -13.20 -0.30 20.17
N VAL A 358 -14.36 0.13 19.66
CA VAL A 358 -14.75 1.54 19.72
C VAL A 358 -15.01 1.98 21.16
N LEU A 359 -15.69 1.16 21.96
CA LEU A 359 -16.06 1.49 23.34
C LEU A 359 -14.86 1.51 24.30
N LEU A 360 -13.89 0.63 24.09
CA LEU A 360 -12.65 0.55 24.87
C LEU A 360 -11.61 1.61 24.46
N SER A 361 -11.87 2.37 23.39
CA SER A 361 -10.97 3.44 22.95
C SER A 361 -11.05 4.66 23.89
N ASN A 362 -9.97 5.46 23.93
CA ASN A 362 -9.92 6.67 24.77
C ASN A 362 -10.97 7.73 24.39
N ASN A 363 -11.43 7.76 23.14
CA ASN A 363 -12.43 8.72 22.66
C ASN A 363 -13.47 8.05 21.75
N PRO A 364 -14.45 7.34 22.33
CA PRO A 364 -15.45 6.60 21.56
C PRO A 364 -16.34 7.56 20.75
N ARG A 365 -16.21 7.53 19.42
CA ARG A 365 -17.01 8.37 18.52
C ARG A 365 -18.43 7.84 18.39
N GLN A 366 -19.42 8.64 18.80
CA GLN A 366 -20.85 8.28 18.72
C GLN A 366 -21.32 7.98 17.29
N SER A 367 -20.76 8.66 16.29
CA SER A 367 -21.07 8.41 14.87
C SER A 367 -20.72 6.99 14.45
N VAL A 368 -19.57 6.47 14.88
CA VAL A 368 -19.10 5.12 14.58
C VAL A 368 -19.92 4.07 15.32
N ILE A 369 -20.24 4.31 16.59
CA ILE A 369 -21.15 3.45 17.37
C ILE A 369 -22.49 3.33 16.64
N LYS A 370 -23.08 4.47 16.23
CA LYS A 370 -24.34 4.49 15.50
C LYS A 370 -24.24 3.73 14.17
N LEU A 371 -23.15 3.93 13.43
CA LEU A 371 -22.90 3.26 12.15
C LEU A 371 -22.85 1.73 12.32
N LEU A 372 -22.08 1.22 13.28
CA LEU A 372 -21.99 -0.21 13.57
C LEU A 372 -23.35 -0.78 14.00
N LEU A 373 -24.07 -0.09 14.89
CA LEU A 373 -25.39 -0.53 15.34
C LEU A 373 -26.43 -0.55 14.20
N GLN A 374 -26.41 0.44 13.32
CA GLN A 374 -27.27 0.48 12.14
C GLN A 374 -26.99 -0.68 11.17
N ASN A 375 -25.74 -1.16 11.13
CA ASN A 375 -25.32 -2.31 10.34
C ASN A 375 -25.46 -3.66 11.08
N GLY A 376 -26.15 -3.71 12.22
CA GLY A 376 -26.44 -4.97 12.93
C GLY A 376 -25.42 -5.39 13.99
N ALA A 377 -24.57 -4.46 14.46
CA ALA A 377 -23.70 -4.74 15.61
C ALA A 377 -24.52 -5.07 16.87
N THR A 378 -24.15 -6.15 17.53
CA THR A 378 -24.85 -6.71 18.68
C THR A 378 -24.34 -6.09 19.98
N LEU A 379 -25.24 -5.51 20.78
CA LEU A 379 -24.91 -4.91 22.08
C LEU A 379 -24.59 -5.94 23.18
N LEU A 380 -25.05 -7.17 23.01
CA LEU A 380 -24.93 -8.24 24.02
C LEU A 380 -23.87 -9.29 23.67
N ALA A 381 -23.06 -9.04 22.64
CA ALA A 381 -21.90 -9.87 22.35
C ALA A 381 -20.91 -9.76 23.52
N ARG A 382 -20.24 -10.86 23.86
CA ARG A 382 -19.25 -10.93 24.96
C ARG A 382 -17.82 -11.06 24.46
N ASN A 383 -16.90 -10.32 25.06
CA ASN A 383 -15.47 -10.52 24.86
C ASN A 383 -14.89 -11.67 25.72
N LYS A 384 -13.57 -11.86 25.73
CA LYS A 384 -12.90 -12.87 26.58
C LYS A 384 -12.95 -12.54 28.08
N GLU A 385 -13.05 -11.26 28.43
CA GLU A 385 -13.24 -10.77 29.81
C GLU A 385 -14.68 -10.94 30.30
N ASN A 386 -15.56 -11.44 29.42
CA ASN A 386 -16.99 -11.70 29.66
C ASN A 386 -17.86 -10.45 29.73
N ASP A 387 -17.30 -9.30 29.34
CA ASP A 387 -17.98 -8.01 29.26
C ASP A 387 -18.80 -7.92 27.99
N THR A 388 -19.99 -7.34 28.12
CA THR A 388 -20.85 -6.99 26.99
C THR A 388 -20.62 -5.54 26.55
N CYS A 389 -20.86 -5.25 25.27
CA CYS A 389 -20.89 -3.86 24.80
C CYS A 389 -21.89 -3.01 25.59
N LEU A 390 -23.02 -3.57 26.02
CA LEU A 390 -24.02 -2.87 26.82
C LEU A 390 -23.49 -2.48 28.21
N GLU A 391 -22.76 -3.36 28.89
CA GLU A 391 -22.09 -3.07 30.17
C GLU A 391 -21.02 -1.99 29.97
N LEU A 392 -20.15 -2.14 28.98
CA LEU A 392 -19.12 -1.14 28.66
C LEU A 392 -19.70 0.24 28.37
N ILE A 393 -20.82 0.33 27.63
CA ILE A 393 -21.50 1.62 27.39
C ILE A 393 -22.01 2.23 28.70
N SER A 394 -22.54 1.41 29.62
CA SER A 394 -23.06 1.91 30.89
C SER A 394 -21.95 2.46 31.80
N GLU A 395 -20.76 1.88 31.74
CA GLU A 395 -19.58 2.29 32.50
C GLU A 395 -18.89 3.51 31.87
N THR A 396 -18.63 3.47 30.57
CA THR A 396 -17.82 4.48 29.85
C THR A 396 -18.62 5.68 29.36
N LEU A 397 -19.90 5.49 29.00
CA LEU A 397 -20.70 6.47 28.26
C LEU A 397 -22.13 6.64 28.81
N PRO A 398 -22.31 6.97 30.10
CA PRO A 398 -23.63 7.07 30.72
C PRO A 398 -24.53 8.13 30.05
N ARG A 399 -23.94 9.21 29.52
CA ARG A 399 -24.68 10.25 28.79
C ARG A 399 -25.13 9.80 27.40
N ALA A 400 -24.34 9.00 26.68
CA ALA A 400 -24.67 8.54 25.34
C ALA A 400 -25.83 7.52 25.34
N PHE A 401 -25.99 6.79 26.44
CA PHE A 401 -27.07 5.79 26.64
C PHE A 401 -28.46 6.34 26.31
N ARG A 402 -28.78 7.58 26.75
CA ARG A 402 -30.08 8.22 26.46
C ARG A 402 -30.25 8.59 24.99
N TYR A 403 -29.19 9.07 24.34
CA TYR A 403 -29.28 9.59 22.97
C TYR A 403 -29.30 8.48 21.92
N LEU A 404 -28.59 7.38 22.15
CA LEU A 404 -28.48 6.29 21.18
C LEU A 404 -29.75 5.43 21.08
N LYS A 405 -30.72 5.56 22.00
CA LYS A 405 -31.96 4.76 22.06
C LYS A 405 -31.69 3.26 21.86
N LEU A 406 -30.76 2.73 22.66
CA LEU A 406 -30.18 1.39 22.48
C LEU A 406 -31.21 0.24 22.47
N GLY A 407 -32.37 0.43 23.10
CA GLY A 407 -33.42 -0.58 23.18
C GLY A 407 -33.87 -1.13 21.82
N ARG A 408 -33.78 -0.34 20.75
CA ARG A 408 -34.14 -0.79 19.39
C ARG A 408 -33.17 -1.80 18.78
N TYR A 409 -31.95 -1.90 19.31
CA TYR A 409 -30.91 -2.81 18.84
C TYR A 409 -30.81 -4.08 19.70
N LEU A 410 -31.59 -4.16 20.79
CA LEU A 410 -31.67 -5.35 21.62
C LEU A 410 -32.75 -6.28 21.05
N THR A 411 -32.37 -7.52 20.80
CA THR A 411 -33.31 -8.56 20.37
C THR A 411 -33.62 -9.50 21.53
N LEU A 412 -34.85 -10.05 21.57
CA LEU A 412 -35.22 -11.05 22.56
C LEU A 412 -34.28 -12.27 22.51
N MET A 413 -33.86 -12.67 21.31
CA MET A 413 -32.92 -13.76 21.10
C MET A 413 -31.56 -13.46 21.76
N SER A 414 -31.02 -12.26 21.57
CA SER A 414 -29.76 -11.83 22.22
C SER A 414 -29.85 -11.77 23.74
N LEU A 415 -30.99 -11.32 24.28
CA LEU A 415 -31.24 -11.28 25.73
C LEU A 415 -31.33 -12.69 26.32
N ALA A 416 -32.06 -13.59 25.67
CA ALA A 416 -32.18 -14.98 26.08
C ALA A 416 -30.84 -15.71 26.04
N ALA A 417 -30.06 -15.54 24.96
CA ALA A 417 -28.72 -16.12 24.84
C ALA A 417 -27.80 -15.65 25.97
N ASN A 418 -27.78 -14.36 26.25
CA ASN A 418 -26.97 -13.80 27.33
C ASN A 418 -27.45 -14.30 28.71
N ALA A 419 -28.76 -14.43 28.93
CA ALA A 419 -29.32 -15.02 30.14
C ALA A 419 -28.91 -16.49 30.35
N VAL A 420 -28.90 -17.29 29.29
CA VAL A 420 -28.39 -18.68 29.34
C VAL A 420 -26.90 -18.68 29.69
N ARG A 421 -26.11 -17.82 29.05
CA ARG A 421 -24.65 -17.72 29.27
C ARG A 421 -24.28 -17.25 30.67
N ARG A 422 -25.07 -16.37 31.29
CA ARG A 422 -24.86 -15.91 32.69
C ARG A 422 -25.20 -16.99 33.70
N ASN A 423 -26.32 -17.68 33.51
CA ASN A 423 -26.87 -18.55 34.55
C ASN A 423 -26.35 -19.98 34.47
N TRP A 424 -25.98 -20.47 33.27
CA TRP A 424 -25.71 -21.88 33.04
C TRP A 424 -24.25 -22.10 32.62
N LEU A 425 -23.60 -23.11 33.21
CA LEU A 425 -22.27 -23.55 32.79
C LEU A 425 -22.29 -24.04 31.34
N LYS A 426 -21.20 -23.79 30.61
CA LYS A 426 -21.04 -24.18 29.19
C LYS A 426 -21.25 -25.68 28.94
N THR A 427 -20.91 -26.52 29.90
CA THR A 427 -21.11 -27.98 29.84
C THR A 427 -22.57 -28.41 30.00
N VAL A 428 -23.41 -27.58 30.62
CA VAL A 428 -24.81 -27.89 30.93
C VAL A 428 -25.70 -27.51 29.75
N TYR A 429 -25.64 -26.26 29.27
CA TYR A 429 -26.52 -25.85 28.17
C TYR A 429 -26.16 -26.52 26.84
N LYS A 430 -24.89 -26.89 26.61
CA LYS A 430 -24.49 -27.65 25.39
C LYS A 430 -25.13 -29.02 25.27
N LYS A 431 -25.69 -29.57 26.35
CA LYS A 431 -26.45 -30.84 26.31
C LYS A 431 -27.92 -30.64 25.96
N ILE A 432 -28.44 -29.43 26.13
CA ILE A 432 -29.87 -29.10 26.02
C ILE A 432 -30.16 -28.31 24.74
N VAL A 433 -29.28 -27.35 24.41
CA VAL A 433 -29.46 -26.45 23.27
C VAL A 433 -29.04 -27.15 21.97
N PRO A 434 -29.82 -27.01 20.88
CA PRO A 434 -29.44 -27.48 19.55
C PRO A 434 -28.07 -26.95 19.09
N LYS A 435 -27.31 -27.76 18.34
CA LYS A 435 -25.93 -27.44 17.93
C LYS A 435 -25.87 -26.20 17.04
N GLU A 436 -26.92 -25.93 16.29
CA GLU A 436 -27.06 -24.80 15.36
C GLU A 436 -27.01 -23.45 16.09
N LEU A 437 -27.43 -23.42 17.36
CA LEU A 437 -27.43 -22.21 18.18
C LEU A 437 -26.10 -21.98 18.91
N PHE A 438 -25.13 -22.89 18.83
CA PHE A 438 -23.87 -22.75 19.56
C PHE A 438 -23.06 -21.54 19.09
N ALA A 439 -23.01 -21.26 17.79
CA ALA A 439 -22.31 -20.07 17.27
C ALA A 439 -22.94 -18.77 17.82
N PHE A 440 -24.27 -18.70 17.87
CA PHE A 440 -24.99 -17.56 18.42
C PHE A 440 -24.76 -17.40 19.93
N LEU A 441 -24.76 -18.51 20.68
CA LEU A 441 -24.44 -18.53 22.11
C LEU A 441 -22.97 -18.26 22.42
N ASP A 442 -22.04 -18.59 21.52
CA ASP A 442 -20.62 -18.27 21.69
C ASP A 442 -20.32 -16.80 21.35
N LEU A 443 -21.17 -16.14 20.55
CA LEU A 443 -21.14 -14.70 20.35
C LEU A 443 -21.58 -13.95 21.63
N HIS A 444 -22.66 -14.41 22.27
CA HIS A 444 -23.33 -13.80 23.44
C HIS A 444 -22.89 -14.37 24.80
#